data_AF-L9W5M1-F1
#
_entry.id   AF-L9W5M1-F1
#
_cell.length_a   1.000
_cell.length_b   1.000
_cell.length_c   1.000
_cell.angle_alpha   90.00
_cell.angle_beta   90.00
_cell.angle_gamma   90.00
#
_symmetry.space_group_name_H-M   'P 1'
#
loop_
_entity.id
_entity.type
_entity.pdbx_description
1 polymer ?
#
loop_
_entity_poly.entity_id
_entity_poly.type
_entity_poly.pdbx_seq_one_letter_code
_entity_poly.pdbx_strand_id
1 'polypeptide(L)'
;MRLVEQARSIFAELGYTVEGNGPKFRAERDWKVVHVSTVLETGELPTESGQFHCFVAQPEDADSLEHKLQSVNPAYEWAIIVVDGDDYQVERAPPGPRVSA
;
A
#
# COMPACT_ATOMS: atom_id res chain seq x y z
N MET A 1 13.32 -3.09 -10.80
CA MET A 1 13.51 -1.82 -10.06
C MET A 1 12.58 -0.69 -10.53
N ARG A 2 11.43 -0.96 -11.18
CA ARG A 2 10.48 0.12 -11.56
C ARG A 2 9.38 0.36 -10.53
N LEU A 3 8.87 -0.70 -9.89
CA LEU A 3 7.71 -0.58 -9.01
C LEU A 3 7.92 0.34 -7.81
N VAL A 4 9.12 0.31 -7.20
CA VAL A 4 9.49 1.21 -6.09
C VAL A 4 9.44 2.68 -6.52
N GLU A 5 10.09 3.01 -7.63
CA GLU A 5 10.12 4.39 -8.13
C GLU A 5 8.73 4.88 -8.54
N GLN A 6 7.94 4.02 -9.20
CA GLN A 6 6.56 4.34 -9.56
C GLN A 6 5.68 4.57 -8.35
N ALA A 7 5.74 3.68 -7.35
CA ALA A 7 5.02 3.85 -6.10
C ALA A 7 5.37 5.20 -5.45
N ARG A 8 6.66 5.55 -5.40
CA ARG A 8 7.11 6.82 -4.81
C ARG A 8 6.59 8.01 -5.60
N SER A 9 6.63 7.96 -6.94
CA SER A 9 6.05 9.00 -7.79
C SER A 9 4.56 9.17 -7.55
N ILE A 10 3.78 8.09 -7.49
CA ILE A 10 2.33 8.14 -7.21
C ILE A 10 2.08 8.86 -5.87
N PHE A 11 2.78 8.49 -4.81
CA PHE A 11 2.61 9.14 -3.50
C PHE A 11 3.04 10.61 -3.52
N ALA A 12 4.13 10.95 -4.21
CA ALA A 12 4.56 12.33 -4.38
C ALA A 12 3.52 13.17 -5.15
N GLU A 13 2.94 12.63 -6.23
CA GLU A 13 1.86 13.26 -7.00
C GLU A 13 0.58 13.45 -6.19
N LEU A 14 0.27 12.51 -5.29
CA LEU A 14 -0.84 12.62 -4.34
C LEU A 14 -0.60 13.63 -3.20
N GLY A 15 0.59 14.27 -3.18
CA GLY A 15 0.98 15.28 -2.20
C GLY A 15 1.48 14.72 -0.88
N TYR A 16 1.98 13.47 -0.86
CA TYR A 16 2.68 12.92 0.28
C TYR A 16 4.18 13.20 0.20
N THR A 17 4.80 13.41 1.35
CA THR A 17 6.25 13.42 1.50
C THR A 17 6.72 11.98 1.66
N VAL A 18 7.57 11.52 0.74
CA VAL A 18 8.06 10.14 0.69
C VAL A 18 9.43 10.05 1.38
N GLU A 19 9.49 9.28 2.46
CA GLU A 19 10.70 8.96 3.20
C GLU A 19 11.14 7.51 2.95
N GLY A 20 12.35 7.34 2.43
CA GLY A 20 12.94 6.03 2.11
C GLY A 20 13.15 5.82 0.61
N ASN A 21 14.14 5.00 0.27
CA ASN A 21 14.55 4.69 -1.11
C ASN A 21 14.41 3.19 -1.45
N GLY A 22 13.83 2.40 -0.54
CA GLY A 22 13.71 0.95 -0.67
C GLY A 22 12.29 0.50 -1.04
N PRO A 23 12.07 -0.82 -1.15
CA PRO A 23 10.74 -1.41 -1.40
C PRO A 23 9.76 -1.21 -0.23
N LYS A 24 10.25 -0.73 0.91
CA LYS A 24 9.44 -0.27 2.03
C LYS A 24 9.79 1.19 2.28
N PHE A 25 8.79 2.06 2.26
CA PHE A 25 8.96 3.48 2.48
C PHE A 25 7.74 4.06 3.19
N ARG A 26 7.90 5.25 3.75
CA ARG A 26 6.86 5.94 4.51
C ARG A 26 6.40 7.16 3.73
N ALA A 27 5.09 7.29 3.56
CA ALA A 27 4.47 8.42 2.89
C ALA A 27 3.69 9.24 3.92
N GLU A 28 4.12 10.47 4.15
CA GLU A 28 3.53 11.35 5.15
C GLU A 28 2.74 12.49 4.54
N ARG A 29 1.60 12.78 5.14
CA ARG A 29 0.78 13.97 4.89
C ARG A 29 0.30 14.50 6.23
N ASP A 30 0.01 15.80 6.32
CA ASP A 30 -0.27 16.53 7.58
C ASP A 30 -1.08 15.79 8.65
N TRP A 31 -2.07 14.97 8.27
CA TRP A 31 -2.95 14.25 9.18
C TRP A 31 -2.79 12.72 9.12
N LYS A 32 -1.89 12.19 8.28
CA LYS A 32 -1.81 10.75 7.96
C LYS A 32 -0.41 10.28 7.59
N VAL A 33 -0.01 9.15 8.16
CA VAL A 33 1.19 8.41 7.79
C VAL A 33 0.76 7.11 7.15
N VAL A 34 1.28 6.83 5.96
CA VAL A 34 1.01 5.59 5.20
C VAL A 34 2.31 4.82 5.06
N HIS A 35 2.33 3.57 5.50
CA HIS A 35 3.45 2.66 5.32
C HIS A 35 3.29 1.94 3.99
N VAL A 36 4.16 2.25 3.04
CA VAL A 36 4.09 1.69 1.69
C VAL A 36 5.05 0.52 1.56
N SER A 37 4.55 -0.60 1.04
CA SER A 37 5.33 -1.81 0.79
C SER A 37 5.10 -2.28 -0.64
N THR A 38 6.14 -2.24 -1.47
CA THR A 38 6.13 -2.80 -2.82
C THR A 38 6.52 -4.26 -2.78
N VAL A 39 5.72 -5.14 -3.37
CA VAL A 39 5.95 -6.60 -3.45
C VAL A 39 6.16 -7.25 -2.08
N LEU A 40 5.18 -8.06 -1.65
CA LEU A 40 5.30 -8.94 -0.48
C LEU A 40 6.15 -10.17 -0.83
N GLU A 41 7.43 -9.95 -1.16
CA GLU A 41 8.38 -10.96 -1.62
C GLU A 41 8.56 -12.10 -0.59
N THR A 42 8.32 -11.82 0.69
CA THR A 42 8.44 -12.78 1.79
C THR A 42 7.11 -13.44 2.18
N GLY A 43 5.98 -12.97 1.63
CA GLY A 43 4.67 -13.36 2.13
C GLY A 43 4.43 -12.98 3.60
N GLU A 44 5.23 -12.11 4.19
CA GLU A 44 5.02 -11.67 5.56
C GLU A 44 4.40 -10.28 5.55
N LEU A 45 3.17 -10.20 6.03
CA LEU A 45 2.53 -8.91 6.24
C LEU A 45 3.36 -8.10 7.24
N PRO A 46 3.55 -6.79 6.99
CA PRO A 46 4.31 -5.95 7.90
C PRO A 46 3.66 -5.99 9.28
N THR A 47 4.49 -6.27 10.29
CA THR A 47 4.16 -6.16 11.72
C THR A 47 4.37 -4.75 12.25
N GLU A 48 4.86 -3.84 11.42
CA GLU A 48 5.11 -2.44 11.77
C GLU A 48 3.83 -1.79 12.30
N SER A 49 3.95 -1.06 13.40
CA SER A 49 2.85 -0.32 13.99
C SER A 49 2.55 0.93 13.16
N GLY A 50 1.55 0.84 12.29
CA GLY A 50 1.01 1.95 11.50
C GLY A 50 -0.50 1.80 11.34
N GLN A 51 -1.25 2.90 11.39
CA GLN A 51 -2.70 2.85 11.19
C GLN A 51 -3.06 2.52 9.73
N PHE A 52 -2.20 2.91 8.79
CA PHE A 52 -2.47 2.80 7.36
C PHE A 52 -1.30 2.18 6.61
N HIS A 53 -1.57 1.07 5.94
CA HIS A 53 -0.63 0.37 5.09
C HIS A 53 -1.10 0.44 3.64
N CYS A 54 -0.18 0.68 2.73
CA CYS A 54 -0.45 0.61 1.31
C CYS A 54 0.49 -0.39 0.66
N PHE A 55 -0.08 -1.35 -0.05
CA PHE A 55 0.69 -2.36 -0.75
C PHE A 55 0.69 -2.03 -2.23
N VAL A 56 1.85 -2.07 -2.88
CA VAL A 56 1.95 -1.85 -4.32
C VAL A 56 2.35 -3.15 -4.99
N ALA A 57 1.53 -3.59 -5.94
CA ALA A 57 1.66 -4.87 -6.60
C ALA A 57 1.43 -4.73 -8.11
N GLN A 58 1.89 -5.73 -8.87
CA GLN A 58 1.50 -5.89 -10.27
C GLN A 58 0.15 -6.61 -10.38
N PRO A 59 -0.57 -6.52 -11.51
CA PRO A 59 -1.88 -7.14 -11.67
C PRO A 59 -1.89 -8.65 -11.38
N GLU A 60 -0.81 -9.34 -11.75
CA GLU A 60 -0.66 -10.78 -11.52
C GLU A 60 -0.58 -11.19 -10.04
N ASP A 61 -0.12 -10.28 -9.16
CA ASP A 61 0.04 -10.51 -7.73
C ASP A 61 -1.08 -9.90 -6.88
N ALA A 62 -1.85 -8.95 -7.44
CA ALA A 62 -2.84 -8.16 -6.73
C ALA A 62 -3.94 -9.03 -6.09
N ASP A 63 -4.52 -9.96 -6.86
CA ASP A 63 -5.56 -10.88 -6.37
C ASP A 63 -5.05 -11.75 -5.20
N SER A 64 -3.84 -12.29 -5.33
CA SER A 64 -3.23 -13.15 -4.30
C SER A 64 -2.96 -12.37 -3.02
N LEU A 65 -2.54 -11.11 -3.17
CA LEU A 65 -2.30 -10.19 -2.07
C LEU A 65 -3.60 -9.79 -1.36
N GLU A 66 -4.64 -9.44 -2.11
CA GLU A 66 -5.94 -9.10 -1.55
C GLU A 66 -6.50 -10.26 -0.74
N HIS A 67 -6.51 -11.46 -1.31
CA HIS A 67 -6.99 -12.66 -0.64
C HIS A 67 -6.24 -12.92 0.67
N LYS A 68 -4.93 -12.70 0.67
CA LYS A 68 -4.09 -12.86 1.87
C LYS A 68 -4.41 -11.82 2.95
N LEU A 69 -4.58 -10.56 2.58
CA LEU A 69 -4.90 -9.48 3.51
C LEU A 69 -6.30 -9.68 4.12
N GLN A 70 -7.28 -10.11 3.32
CA GLN A 70 -8.60 -10.49 3.79
C GLN A 70 -8.56 -11.70 4.73
N SER A 71 -7.74 -12.71 4.41
CA SER A 71 -7.59 -13.93 5.20
C SER A 71 -6.92 -13.68 6.55
N VAL A 72 -5.85 -12.88 6.59
CA VAL A 72 -5.15 -12.52 7.84
C VAL A 72 -5.96 -11.52 8.66
N ASN A 73 -6.75 -10.66 8.00
CA ASN A 73 -7.53 -9.59 8.61
C ASN A 73 -6.69 -8.76 9.62
N PRO A 74 -5.65 -8.06 9.15
CA PRO A 74 -4.74 -7.34 10.03
C PRO A 74 -5.45 -6.21 10.78
N ALA A 75 -4.93 -5.85 11.95
CA ALA A 75 -5.48 -4.80 12.82
C ALA A 75 -5.23 -3.36 12.33
N TYR A 76 -4.79 -3.19 11.08
CA TYR A 76 -4.53 -1.90 10.45
C TYR A 76 -5.38 -1.73 9.19
N GLU A 77 -5.65 -0.48 8.81
CA GLU A 77 -6.29 -0.21 7.53
C GLU A 77 -5.29 -0.42 6.40
N TRP A 78 -5.72 -1.09 5.33
CA TRP A 78 -4.88 -1.33 4.17
C TRP A 78 -5.53 -0.91 2.85
N ALA A 79 -4.70 -0.71 1.84
CA ALA A 79 -5.09 -0.49 0.46
C ALA A 79 -4.07 -1.14 -0.47
N ILE A 80 -4.50 -1.53 -1.66
CA ILE A 80 -3.62 -2.08 -2.71
C ILE A 80 -3.60 -1.08 -3.87
N ILE A 81 -2.41 -0.78 -4.39
CA ILE A 81 -2.23 -0.05 -5.64
C ILE A 81 -1.67 -1.05 -6.63
N VAL A 82 -2.44 -1.29 -7.68
CA VAL A 82 -2.04 -2.14 -8.80
C VAL A 82 -1.37 -1.24 -9.83
N VAL A 83 -0.14 -1.56 -10.21
CA VAL A 83 0.62 -0.81 -11.23
C VAL A 83 0.78 -1.69 -12.45
N ASP A 84 0.26 -1.23 -13.59
CA ASP A 84 0.37 -1.89 -14.89
C ASP A 84 1.07 -0.99 -15.90
N GLY A 85 2.32 -1.32 -16.24
CA GLY A 85 3.12 -0.48 -17.14
C GLY A 85 3.37 0.91 -16.54
N ASP A 86 2.80 1.94 -17.16
CA ASP A 86 2.86 3.34 -16.71
C ASP A 86 1.55 3.82 -16.04
N ASP A 87 0.53 2.96 -15.96
CA ASP A 87 -0.76 3.26 -15.35
C ASP A 87 -0.87 2.64 -13.94
N TYR A 88 -1.79 3.15 -13.11
CA TYR A 88 -2.07 2.58 -11.79
C TYR A 88 -3.56 2.63 -11.43
N GLN A 89 -4.03 1.56 -10.82
CA GLN A 89 -5.37 1.45 -10.23
C GLN A 89 -5.27 1.34 -8.72
N VAL A 90 -6.04 2.15 -8.00
CA VAL A 90 -6.15 2.07 -6.54
C VAL A 90 -7.30 1.14 -6.17
N GLU A 91 -6.98 -0.04 -5.68
CA GLU A 91 -7.93 -1.00 -5.13
C GLU A 91 -7.97 -0.85 -3.60
N ARG A 92 -9.03 -0.21 -3.09
CA ARG A 92 -9.29 -0.19 -1.64
C ARG A 92 -10.15 -1.38 -1.25
N ALA A 93 -9.57 -2.26 -0.44
CA ALA A 93 -10.30 -3.22 0.38
C ALA A 93 -9.64 -3.31 1.77
N PRO A 94 -10.38 -3.66 2.85
CA PRO A 94 -11.82 -3.68 2.93
C PRO A 94 -12.33 -2.23 3.05
N PRO A 95 -13.65 -1.97 2.85
CA PRO A 95 -14.22 -0.68 3.20
C PRO A 95 -13.81 -0.36 4.64
N GLY A 96 -13.15 0.80 4.83
CA GLY A 96 -12.74 1.25 6.16
C GLY A 96 -13.91 1.13 7.14
N PRO A 97 -13.65 0.99 8.46
CA PRO A 97 -14.70 0.81 9.45
C PRO A 97 -15.80 1.82 9.16
N ARG A 98 -17.03 1.33 8.94
CA ARG A 98 -18.20 2.19 8.77
C ARG A 98 -18.24 3.08 10.01
N VAL A 99 -17.81 4.33 9.87
CA VAL A 99 -18.04 5.35 10.88
C VAL A 99 -19.55 5.53 10.87
N SER A 100 -20.22 4.83 11.78
CA SER A 100 -21.62 5.12 12.08
C SER A 100 -21.57 6.47 12.79
N ALA A 101 -22.02 7.50 12.08
CA ALA A 101 -22.31 8.81 12.64
C ALA A 101 -23.41 8.71 13.72
#